data_AF-A0A7D9KX91-F1
#
_entry.id   AF-A0A7D9KX91-F1
#
_cell.length_a   1.000
_cell.length_b   1.000
_cell.length_c   1.000
_cell.angle_alpha   90.00
_cell.angle_beta   90.00
_cell.angle_gamma   90.00
#
_symmetry.space_group_name_H-M   'P 1'
#
loop_
_entity.id
_entity.type
_entity.pdbx_description
1 polymer ?
#
loop_
_entity_poly.entity_id
_entity_poly.type
_entity_poly.pdbx_seq_one_letter_code
_entity_poly.pdbx_strand_id
1 'polypeptide(L)'
;MLIGFLASELLWFIGGWPVDKLESASDVPGHRILLLANSLFSISTVLSVFYLGSFWTVHSMGGSLQISSLRMLKDIRNFSVIFFGVFVAFTLGVWNIYSFRNTLEAIYPNGNGTAQRVEDDISTFSQSWQALFWALFDQTNVKNFEIANPRFGITSKTGKLMFAIYLISVVLVGMNLLIAMMNNSYEYVANDKTALNWTMDKTALWLEFAQKDDYILPPPYCILQIVIYVCDRLK
;
A
#
# COMPACT_ATOMS: atom_id res chain seq x y z
N MET A 1 0.45 -0.63 -14.67
CA MET A 1 -0.22 -1.91 -14.95
C MET A 1 0.59 -2.75 -15.94
N LEU A 2 0.74 -2.33 -17.20
CA LEU A 2 1.44 -3.10 -18.24
C LEU A 2 2.91 -3.39 -17.91
N ILE A 3 3.61 -2.43 -17.33
CA ILE A 3 4.99 -2.60 -16.81
C ILE A 3 5.05 -3.69 -15.73
N GLY A 4 4.02 -3.81 -14.89
CA GLY A 4 3.97 -4.79 -13.81
C GLY A 4 3.80 -6.22 -14.35
N PHE A 5 2.94 -6.41 -15.35
CA PHE A 5 2.82 -7.68 -16.06
C PHE A 5 4.12 -8.04 -16.78
N LEU A 6 4.72 -7.11 -17.53
CA LEU A 6 5.99 -7.35 -18.21
C LEU A 6 7.13 -7.70 -17.24
N ALA A 7 7.23 -6.97 -16.12
CA ALA A 7 8.24 -7.25 -15.10
C ALA A 7 8.02 -8.64 -14.45
N SER A 8 6.78 -9.02 -14.20
CA SER A 8 6.44 -10.35 -13.69
C SER A 8 6.84 -11.45 -14.67
N GLU A 9 6.49 -11.32 -15.94
CA GLU A 9 6.83 -12.31 -16.99
C GLU A 9 8.35 -12.41 -17.22
N LEU A 10 9.06 -11.28 -17.17
CA LEU A 10 10.53 -11.26 -17.25
C LEU A 10 11.16 -12.00 -16.06
N LEU A 11 10.70 -11.73 -14.84
CA LEU A 11 11.20 -12.41 -13.64
C LEU A 11 10.84 -13.89 -13.65
N TRP A 12 9.66 -14.24 -14.15
CA TRP A 12 9.24 -15.62 -14.33
C TRP A 12 10.13 -16.35 -15.35
N PHE A 13 10.47 -15.72 -16.47
CA PHE A 13 11.36 -16.31 -17.47
C PHE A 13 12.79 -16.50 -16.93
N ILE A 14 13.33 -15.49 -16.23
CA ILE A 14 14.67 -15.55 -15.61
C ILE A 14 14.72 -16.62 -14.51
N GLY A 15 13.69 -16.70 -13.67
CA GLY A 15 13.58 -17.67 -12.57
C GLY A 15 13.16 -19.07 -13.02
N GLY A 16 12.49 -19.17 -14.17
CA GLY A 16 11.91 -20.38 -14.76
C GLY A 16 12.89 -21.17 -15.64
N TRP A 17 13.81 -20.50 -16.32
CA TRP A 17 14.86 -21.15 -17.13
C TRP A 17 15.69 -22.23 -16.39
N PRO A 18 15.99 -22.12 -15.09
CA PRO A 18 16.68 -23.19 -14.34
C PRO A 18 15.75 -24.29 -13.76
N VAL A 19 14.43 -24.25 -14.00
CA VAL A 19 13.45 -25.08 -13.27
C VAL A 19 13.43 -26.55 -13.69
N ASP A 20 13.88 -26.88 -14.89
CA ASP A 20 13.93 -28.27 -15.40
C ASP A 20 14.88 -29.20 -14.60
N LYS A 21 15.60 -28.68 -13.59
CA LYS A 21 16.51 -29.42 -12.71
C LYS A 21 16.09 -29.44 -11.23
N LEU A 22 14.88 -29.00 -10.88
CA LEU A 22 14.47 -28.80 -9.49
C LEU A 22 13.46 -29.82 -8.99
N GLU A 23 13.86 -31.08 -8.87
CA GLU A 23 13.06 -32.10 -8.18
C GLU A 23 13.33 -32.14 -6.66
N SER A 24 14.40 -31.49 -6.17
CA SER A 24 14.69 -31.47 -4.74
C SER A 24 15.68 -30.37 -4.34
N ALA A 25 15.19 -29.17 -4.02
CA ALA A 25 15.80 -28.25 -3.05
C ALA A 25 14.97 -26.96 -2.95
N SER A 26 14.45 -26.68 -1.75
CA SER A 26 13.84 -25.41 -1.35
C SER A 26 14.84 -24.23 -1.31
N ASP A 27 16.12 -24.46 -1.61
CA ASP A 27 17.23 -23.51 -1.42
C ASP A 27 17.93 -23.10 -2.72
N VAL A 28 17.19 -23.06 -3.83
CA VAL A 28 17.72 -22.58 -5.12
C VAL A 28 17.30 -21.13 -5.34
N PRO A 29 18.22 -20.21 -5.71
CA PRO A 29 17.93 -18.79 -5.88
C PRO A 29 16.78 -18.51 -6.87
N GLY A 30 16.51 -19.42 -7.82
CA GLY A 30 15.38 -19.33 -8.74
C GLY A 30 14.01 -19.35 -8.06
N HIS A 31 13.85 -20.06 -6.93
CA HIS A 31 12.57 -20.16 -6.22
C HIS A 31 12.11 -18.81 -5.65
N ARG A 32 13.03 -18.03 -5.08
CA ARG A 32 12.72 -16.68 -4.54
C ARG A 32 12.29 -15.71 -5.63
N ILE A 33 12.94 -15.79 -6.80
CA ILE A 33 12.61 -14.96 -7.96
C ILE A 33 11.22 -15.32 -8.50
N LEU A 34 10.89 -16.61 -8.54
CA LEU A 34 9.56 -17.09 -8.96
C LEU A 34 8.45 -16.62 -8.00
N LEU A 35 8.68 -16.68 -6.68
CA LEU A 35 7.75 -16.16 -5.68
C LEU A 35 7.53 -14.64 -5.80
N LEU A 36 8.61 -13.91 -6.07
CA LEU A 36 8.54 -12.47 -6.33
C LEU A 36 7.75 -12.16 -7.60
N ALA A 37 7.98 -12.91 -8.67
CA ALA A 37 7.22 -12.80 -9.91
C ALA A 37 5.72 -13.02 -9.65
N ASN A 38 5.35 -14.08 -8.94
CA ASN A 38 3.94 -14.37 -8.62
C ASN A 38 3.28 -13.26 -7.77
N SER A 39 4.04 -12.69 -6.83
CA SER A 39 3.57 -11.56 -6.02
C SER A 39 3.36 -10.30 -6.87
N LEU A 40 4.28 -9.98 -7.77
CA LEU A 40 4.15 -8.85 -8.71
C LEU A 40 3.01 -9.05 -9.71
N PHE A 41 2.79 -10.28 -10.18
CA PHE A 41 1.63 -10.64 -11.01
C PHE A 41 0.32 -10.36 -10.28
N SER A 42 0.23 -10.78 -9.01
CA SER A 42 -0.96 -10.60 -8.17
C SER A 42 -1.25 -9.12 -7.94
N ILE A 43 -0.24 -8.32 -7.61
CA ILE A 43 -0.37 -6.86 -7.46
C ILE A 43 -0.81 -6.21 -8.78
N SER A 44 -0.23 -6.64 -9.90
CA SER A 44 -0.56 -6.11 -11.23
C SER A 44 -2.00 -6.43 -11.63
N THR A 45 -2.50 -7.61 -11.25
CA THR A 45 -3.89 -8.03 -11.45
C THR A 45 -4.85 -7.14 -10.66
N VAL A 46 -4.55 -6.89 -9.39
CA VAL A 46 -5.34 -5.95 -8.55
C VAL A 46 -5.36 -4.54 -9.17
N LEU A 47 -4.19 -4.02 -9.58
CA LEU A 47 -4.10 -2.73 -10.27
C LEU A 47 -4.88 -2.70 -11.60
N SER A 48 -4.95 -3.82 -12.31
CA SER A 48 -5.75 -3.94 -13.52
C SER A 48 -7.24 -3.81 -13.25
N VAL A 49 -7.73 -4.42 -12.16
CA VAL A 49 -9.14 -4.28 -11.75
C VAL A 49 -9.43 -2.84 -11.30
N PHE A 50 -8.51 -2.19 -10.58
CA PHE A 50 -8.66 -0.76 -10.25
C PHE A 50 -8.71 0.13 -11.49
N TYR A 51 -7.91 -0.18 -12.52
CA TYR A 51 -7.96 0.54 -13.79
C TYR A 51 -9.31 0.37 -14.48
N LEU A 52 -9.94 -0.82 -14.45
CA LEU A 52 -11.30 -1.00 -14.95
C LEU A 52 -12.32 -0.11 -14.22
N GLY A 53 -12.06 0.25 -12.96
CA GLY A 53 -12.84 1.24 -12.24
C GLY A 53 -12.87 2.63 -12.90
N SER A 54 -11.93 2.95 -13.81
CA SER A 54 -12.01 4.18 -14.62
C SER A 54 -13.14 4.15 -15.64
N PHE A 55 -13.70 2.99 -15.98
CA PHE A 55 -14.91 2.90 -16.82
C PHE A 55 -16.12 3.58 -16.15
N TRP A 56 -16.15 3.58 -14.81
CA TRP A 56 -17.19 4.26 -14.03
C TRP A 56 -17.24 5.77 -14.32
N THR A 57 -16.15 6.36 -14.83
CA THR A 57 -16.11 7.78 -15.22
C THR A 57 -17.06 8.14 -16.37
N VAL A 58 -17.40 7.17 -17.21
CA VAL A 58 -18.27 7.36 -18.38
C VAL A 58 -19.73 7.50 -17.95
N HIS A 59 -20.11 6.87 -16.83
CA HIS A 59 -21.45 6.95 -16.28
C HIS A 59 -21.72 8.35 -15.69
N SER A 60 -22.91 8.90 -15.96
CA SER A 60 -23.27 10.29 -15.62
C SER A 60 -23.10 10.61 -14.14
N MET A 61 -23.64 9.77 -13.26
CA MET A 61 -23.51 9.93 -11.81
C MET A 61 -22.13 9.51 -11.31
N GLY A 62 -21.51 8.53 -11.99
CA GLY A 62 -20.29 7.89 -11.53
C GLY A 62 -19.04 8.74 -11.76
N GLY A 63 -18.96 9.41 -12.92
CA GLY A 63 -17.79 10.20 -13.27
C GLY A 63 -17.64 11.50 -12.51
N SER A 64 -18.75 12.19 -12.21
CA SER A 64 -18.71 13.38 -11.35
C SER A 64 -18.15 13.04 -9.96
N LEU A 65 -18.58 11.91 -9.38
CA LEU A 65 -18.11 11.42 -8.09
C LEU A 65 -16.64 10.98 -8.14
N GLN A 66 -16.22 10.29 -9.19
CA GLN A 66 -14.85 9.82 -9.31
C GLN A 66 -13.84 10.97 -9.47
N ILE A 67 -14.18 11.97 -10.29
CA ILE A 67 -13.34 13.17 -10.46
C ILE A 67 -13.29 13.97 -9.17
N SER A 68 -14.40 14.10 -8.45
CA SER A 68 -14.40 14.78 -7.17
C SER A 68 -13.51 14.05 -6.16
N SER A 69 -13.63 12.72 -6.04
CA SER A 69 -12.80 11.91 -5.13
C SER A 69 -11.30 12.02 -5.43
N LEU A 70 -10.92 12.05 -6.71
CA LEU A 70 -9.53 12.23 -7.11
C LEU A 70 -8.97 13.62 -6.76
N ARG A 71 -9.79 14.67 -6.87
CA ARG A 71 -9.40 16.03 -6.45
C ARG A 71 -9.26 16.12 -4.93
N MET A 72 -10.21 15.57 -4.19
CA MET A 72 -10.14 15.49 -2.73
C MET A 72 -8.89 14.75 -2.26
N LEU A 73 -8.47 13.68 -2.96
CA LEU A 73 -7.25 12.93 -2.63
C LEU A 73 -6.00 13.81 -2.65
N LYS A 74 -5.92 14.80 -3.55
CA LYS A 74 -4.78 15.73 -3.60
C LYS A 74 -4.69 16.61 -2.35
N ASP A 75 -5.83 17.04 -1.83
CA ASP A 75 -5.91 17.84 -0.60
C ASP A 75 -5.62 16.98 0.63
N ILE A 76 -6.22 15.78 0.69
CA ILE A 76 -5.98 14.77 1.73
C ILE A 76 -4.50 14.43 1.81
N ARG A 77 -3.82 14.23 0.68
CA ARG A 77 -2.38 13.90 0.64
C ARG A 77 -1.54 14.89 1.44
N ASN A 78 -1.82 16.20 1.33
CA ASN A 78 -1.03 17.21 2.05
C ASN A 78 -1.21 17.08 3.57
N PHE A 79 -2.43 16.81 4.03
CA PHE A 79 -2.71 16.55 5.44
C PHE A 79 -2.13 15.21 5.91
N SER A 80 -2.20 14.17 5.08
CA SER A 80 -1.64 12.85 5.38
C SER A 80 -0.14 12.88 5.67
N VAL A 81 0.63 13.82 5.10
CA VAL A 81 2.07 13.97 5.42
C VAL A 81 2.28 14.24 6.91
N ILE A 82 1.47 15.13 7.50
CA ILE A 82 1.57 15.46 8.93
C ILE A 82 1.15 14.25 9.78
N PHE A 83 0.04 13.61 9.40
CA PHE A 83 -0.46 12.40 10.05
C PHE A 83 0.60 11.28 10.07
N PHE A 84 1.19 10.96 8.92
CA PHE A 84 2.25 9.95 8.84
C PHE A 84 3.53 10.40 9.55
N GLY A 85 3.85 11.68 9.58
CA GLY A 85 4.97 12.22 10.36
C GLY A 85 4.81 11.94 11.86
N VAL A 86 3.62 12.17 12.42
CA VAL A 86 3.31 11.84 13.81
C VAL A 86 3.35 10.34 14.04
N PHE A 87 2.79 9.53 13.13
CA PHE A 87 2.84 8.07 13.20
C PHE A 87 4.29 7.53 13.23
N VAL A 88 5.17 8.04 12.36
CA VAL A 88 6.60 7.67 12.33
C VAL A 88 7.28 8.07 13.64
N ALA A 89 6.98 9.26 14.19
CA ALA A 89 7.55 9.71 15.46
C ALA A 89 7.19 8.76 16.62
N PHE A 90 5.93 8.32 16.71
CA PHE A 90 5.53 7.31 17.69
C PHE A 90 6.20 5.95 17.45
N THR A 91 6.34 5.54 16.19
CA THR A 91 7.04 4.29 15.83
C THR A 91 8.48 4.31 16.28
N LEU A 92 9.20 5.41 16.06
CA LEU A 92 10.56 5.60 16.54
C LEU A 92 10.63 5.61 18.07
N GLY A 93 9.67 6.24 18.75
CA GLY A 93 9.59 6.27 20.21
C GLY A 93 9.41 4.89 20.82
N VAL A 94 8.46 4.10 20.30
CA VAL A 94 8.22 2.70 20.72
C VAL A 94 9.45 1.85 20.40
N TRP A 95 9.97 1.93 19.17
CA TRP A 95 11.16 1.18 18.76
C TRP A 95 12.36 1.47 19.69
N ASN A 96 12.61 2.72 20.07
CA ASN A 96 13.72 3.07 20.96
C ASN A 96 13.56 2.47 22.37
N ILE A 97 12.34 2.46 22.92
CA ILE A 97 12.06 1.87 24.23
C ILE A 97 12.29 0.35 24.22
N TYR A 98 11.80 -0.34 23.19
CA TYR A 98 11.87 -1.81 23.10
C TYR A 98 13.23 -2.32 22.58
N SER A 99 13.92 -1.57 21.73
CA SER A 99 15.28 -1.93 21.29
C SER A 99 16.30 -1.84 22.44
N PHE A 100 16.18 -0.82 23.30
CA PHE A 100 17.03 -0.69 24.48
C PHE A 100 16.87 -1.87 25.46
N ARG A 101 15.67 -2.42 25.60
CA ARG A 101 15.44 -3.65 26.39
C ARG A 101 16.34 -4.80 25.92
N ASN A 102 16.40 -5.07 24.61
CA ASN A 102 17.17 -6.18 24.09
C ASN A 102 18.67 -6.05 24.38
N THR A 103 19.17 -4.81 24.42
CA THR A 103 20.55 -4.55 24.83
C THR A 103 20.80 -4.87 26.31
N LEU A 104 19.83 -4.58 27.19
CA LEU A 104 19.94 -4.87 28.63
C LEU A 104 19.81 -6.37 28.93
N GLU A 105 18.94 -7.07 28.20
CA GLU A 105 18.76 -8.52 28.33
C GLU A 105 19.99 -9.30 27.85
N ALA A 106 20.75 -8.75 26.89
CA ALA A 106 22.04 -9.30 26.48
C ALA A 106 23.16 -9.12 27.52
N ILE A 107 23.12 -8.06 28.33
CA ILE A 107 24.14 -7.75 29.36
C ILE A 107 23.86 -8.50 30.67
N TYR A 108 22.58 -8.67 31.02
CA TYR A 108 22.15 -9.39 32.22
C TYR A 108 21.24 -10.57 31.83
N PRO A 109 21.81 -11.67 31.31
CA PRO A 109 21.02 -12.84 30.96
C PRO A 109 20.34 -13.39 32.23
N ASN A 110 19.02 -13.45 32.22
CA ASN A 110 18.28 -14.16 33.26
C ASN A 110 18.73 -15.63 33.23
N GLY A 111 19.32 -16.12 34.33
CA GLY A 111 19.89 -17.48 34.45
C GLY A 111 18.92 -18.64 34.28
N ASN A 112 17.67 -18.40 33.89
CA ASN A 112 16.70 -19.42 33.52
C ASN A 112 16.48 -19.36 32.01
N GLY A 113 17.18 -20.22 31.27
CA GLY A 113 17.18 -20.32 29.80
C GLY A 113 15.86 -20.78 29.16
N THR A 114 14.71 -20.52 29.79
CA THR A 114 13.38 -20.91 29.30
C THR A 114 12.33 -19.83 29.53
N ALA A 115 12.71 -18.54 29.58
CA ALA A 115 11.75 -17.48 29.33
C ALA A 115 11.40 -17.55 27.84
N GLN A 116 10.32 -18.28 27.55
CA GLN A 116 9.66 -18.37 26.26
C GLN A 116 9.72 -16.99 25.59
N ARG A 117 10.53 -16.89 24.54
CA ARG A 117 10.56 -15.75 23.62
C ARG A 117 9.17 -15.70 22.98
N VAL A 118 8.24 -15.02 23.62
CA VAL A 118 6.93 -14.74 23.03
C VAL A 118 7.20 -14.04 21.72
N GLU A 119 6.72 -14.63 20.63
CA GLU A 119 7.18 -14.47 19.26
C GLU A 119 7.01 -13.07 18.64
N ASP A 120 6.50 -12.09 19.40
CA ASP A 120 6.17 -10.75 18.89
C ASP A 120 7.03 -9.66 19.56
N ASP A 121 8.34 -9.70 19.34
CA ASP A 121 9.26 -8.93 20.19
C ASP A 121 9.26 -7.40 19.97
N ILE A 122 8.49 -6.74 19.09
CA ILE A 122 8.45 -5.25 18.87
C ILE A 122 9.83 -4.54 18.74
N SER A 123 10.95 -5.25 18.80
CA SER A 123 12.27 -4.72 19.10
C SER A 123 12.97 -4.20 17.86
N THR A 124 12.48 -4.64 16.70
CA THR A 124 12.87 -4.13 15.39
C THR A 124 11.90 -3.04 14.95
N PHE A 125 12.43 -1.99 14.31
CA PHE A 125 11.62 -0.90 13.75
C PHE A 125 10.44 -1.40 12.89
N SER A 126 10.67 -2.41 12.03
CA SER A 126 9.61 -2.99 11.19
C SER A 126 8.49 -3.62 12.00
N GLN A 127 8.80 -4.25 13.14
CA GLN A 127 7.78 -4.86 14.00
C GLN A 127 7.02 -3.78 14.77
N SER A 128 7.70 -2.75 15.28
CA SER A 128 7.03 -1.61 15.91
C SER A 128 6.11 -0.88 14.93
N TRP A 129 6.57 -0.71 13.68
CA TRP A 129 5.77 -0.14 12.59
C TRP A 129 4.52 -0.96 12.32
N GLN A 130 4.66 -2.28 12.16
CA GLN A 130 3.53 -3.18 11.91
C GLN A 130 2.54 -3.19 13.08
N ALA A 131 3.04 -3.26 14.32
CA ALA A 131 2.19 -3.23 15.51
C ALA A 131 1.37 -1.92 15.59
N LEU A 132 2.00 -0.76 15.39
CA LEU A 132 1.27 0.51 15.41
C LEU A 132 0.34 0.68 14.20
N PHE A 133 0.73 0.20 13.03
CA PHE A 133 -0.11 0.21 11.84
C PHE A 133 -1.39 -0.60 12.06
N TRP A 134 -1.27 -1.83 12.55
CA TRP A 134 -2.43 -2.67 12.86
C TRP A 134 -3.26 -2.13 14.01
N ALA A 135 -2.67 -1.35 14.92
CA ALA A 135 -3.39 -0.64 15.97
C ALA A 135 -4.33 0.46 15.44
N LEU A 136 -4.12 0.99 14.23
CA LEU A 136 -5.08 1.91 13.58
C LEU A 136 -6.45 1.25 13.34
N PHE A 137 -6.45 -0.08 13.20
CA PHE A 137 -7.63 -0.89 12.94
C PHE A 137 -8.09 -1.68 14.18
N ASP A 138 -7.58 -1.32 15.37
CA ASP A 138 -7.86 -2.02 16.64
C ASP A 138 -7.44 -3.51 16.66
N GLN A 139 -6.55 -3.93 15.76
CA GLN A 139 -6.08 -5.32 15.68
C GLN A 139 -4.91 -5.63 16.63
N THR A 140 -4.49 -4.66 17.46
CA THR A 140 -3.32 -4.80 18.33
C THR A 140 -3.71 -4.85 19.80
N ASN A 141 -3.32 -5.93 20.48
CA ASN A 141 -3.60 -6.11 21.89
C ASN A 141 -2.61 -5.36 22.78
N VAL A 142 -3.11 -4.70 23.83
CA VAL A 142 -2.28 -4.05 24.88
C VAL A 142 -1.34 -5.05 25.57
N LYS A 143 -1.71 -6.34 25.58
CA LYS A 143 -0.90 -7.44 26.12
C LYS A 143 0.43 -7.61 25.41
N ASN A 144 0.52 -7.23 24.13
CA ASN A 144 1.76 -7.32 23.36
C ASN A 144 2.82 -6.34 23.88
N PHE A 145 2.41 -5.29 24.59
CA PHE A 145 3.31 -4.31 25.22
C PHE A 145 3.67 -4.67 26.67
N GLU A 146 3.07 -5.75 27.22
CA GLU A 146 3.29 -6.18 28.60
C GLU A 146 4.50 -7.10 28.71
N ILE A 147 5.45 -6.71 29.57
CA ILE A 147 6.67 -7.49 29.83
C ILE A 147 6.46 -8.33 31.09
N ALA A 148 6.64 -9.65 30.98
CA ALA A 148 6.49 -10.60 32.09
C ALA A 148 7.56 -10.45 33.20
N ASN A 149 8.70 -9.85 32.90
CA ASN A 149 9.80 -9.68 33.84
C ASN A 149 9.58 -8.48 34.79
N PRO A 150 9.53 -8.69 36.13
CA PRO A 150 9.23 -7.62 37.10
C PRO A 150 10.29 -6.52 37.18
N ARG A 151 11.54 -6.79 36.73
CA ARG A 151 12.63 -5.80 36.68
C ARG A 151 12.42 -4.70 35.64
N PHE A 152 11.63 -4.96 34.60
CA PHE A 152 11.34 -4.01 33.51
C PHE A 152 9.95 -3.38 33.61
N GLY A 153 9.38 -3.32 34.82
CA GLY A 153 8.04 -2.76 35.04
C GLY A 153 7.89 -1.30 34.59
N ILE A 154 8.98 -0.52 34.62
CA ILE A 154 9.00 0.87 34.11
C ILE A 154 8.80 0.88 32.59
N THR A 155 9.56 0.07 31.85
CA THR A 155 9.44 -0.07 30.38
C THR A 155 8.04 -0.51 29.96
N SER A 156 7.44 -1.48 30.65
CA SER A 156 6.07 -1.95 30.39
C SER A 156 5.02 -0.85 30.62
N LYS A 157 5.13 -0.10 31.73
CA LYS A 157 4.22 1.04 32.02
C LYS A 157 4.38 2.16 31.00
N THR A 158 5.60 2.54 30.66
CA THR A 158 5.88 3.59 29.67
C THR A 158 5.44 3.18 28.26
N GLY A 159 5.61 1.92 27.87
CA GLY A 159 5.13 1.39 26.60
C GLY A 159 3.60 1.45 26.49
N LYS A 160 2.87 1.01 27.52
CA LYS A 160 1.41 1.12 27.60
C LYS A 160 0.94 2.58 27.55
N LEU A 161 1.63 3.48 28.24
CA LEU A 161 1.32 4.92 28.22
C LEU A 161 1.52 5.53 26.82
N MET A 162 2.65 5.24 26.17
CA MET A 162 2.94 5.71 24.81
C MET A 162 1.91 5.17 23.81
N PHE A 163 1.50 3.91 23.95
CA PHE A 163 0.45 3.32 23.13
C PHE A 163 -0.91 4.01 23.35
N ALA A 164 -1.27 4.33 24.60
CA ALA A 164 -2.49 5.07 24.90
C ALA A 164 -2.49 6.48 24.28
N ILE A 165 -1.37 7.20 24.38
CA ILE A 165 -1.21 8.52 23.77
C ILE A 165 -1.27 8.42 22.24
N TYR A 166 -0.68 7.38 21.65
CA TYR A 166 -0.78 7.10 20.22
C TYR A 166 -2.23 6.90 19.77
N LEU A 167 -3.03 6.10 20.50
CA LEU A 167 -4.45 5.89 20.19
C LEU A 167 -5.25 7.21 20.25
N ILE A 168 -5.00 8.06 21.26
CA ILE A 168 -5.70 9.35 21.36
C ILE A 168 -5.27 10.30 20.22
N SER A 169 -3.99 10.41 19.96
CA SER A 169 -3.46 11.39 18.99
C SER A 169 -3.64 10.96 17.54
N VAL A 170 -3.25 9.75 17.18
CA VAL A 170 -3.27 9.27 15.79
C VAL A 170 -4.63 8.69 15.43
N VAL A 171 -5.20 7.81 16.25
CA VAL A 171 -6.49 7.20 15.94
C VAL A 171 -7.63 8.18 16.18
N LEU A 172 -7.80 8.68 17.41
CA LEU A 172 -8.95 9.52 17.74
C LEU A 172 -8.85 10.91 17.09
N VAL A 173 -7.75 11.64 17.31
CA VAL A 173 -7.64 13.00 16.74
C VAL A 173 -7.27 12.95 15.25
N GLY A 174 -6.24 12.19 14.88
CA GLY A 174 -5.74 12.13 13.51
C GLY A 174 -6.76 11.62 12.48
N MET A 175 -7.45 10.50 12.76
CA MET A 175 -8.48 9.99 11.83
C MET A 175 -9.70 10.93 11.78
N ASN A 176 -10.13 11.49 12.90
CA ASN A 176 -11.29 12.41 12.91
C ASN A 176 -10.99 13.70 12.15
N LEU A 177 -9.77 14.22 12.24
CA LEU A 177 -9.33 15.36 11.44
C LEU A 177 -9.19 15.01 9.95
N LEU A 178 -8.73 13.79 9.62
CA LEU A 178 -8.69 13.31 8.23
C LEU A 178 -10.10 13.28 7.60
N ILE A 179 -11.08 12.77 8.35
CA ILE A 179 -12.49 12.75 7.94
C ILE A 179 -13.03 14.17 7.81
N ALA A 180 -12.74 15.05 8.77
CA ALA A 180 -13.16 16.46 8.72
C ALA A 180 -12.58 17.19 7.48
N MET A 181 -11.31 16.97 7.17
CA MET A 181 -10.66 17.52 5.98
C MET A 181 -11.25 16.95 4.69
N MET A 182 -11.58 15.65 4.66
CA MET A 182 -12.27 15.03 3.53
C MET A 182 -13.64 15.65 3.31
N ASN A 183 -14.42 15.90 4.37
CA ASN A 183 -15.74 16.54 4.26
C ASN A 183 -15.64 17.99 3.77
N ASN A 184 -14.69 18.77 4.30
CA ASN A 184 -14.49 20.15 3.86
C ASN A 184 -14.00 20.21 2.39
N SER A 185 -13.07 19.33 2.01
CA SER A 185 -12.63 19.22 0.60
C SER A 185 -13.78 18.75 -0.30
N TYR A 186 -14.65 17.84 0.17
CA TYR A 186 -15.85 17.43 -0.56
C TYR A 186 -16.77 18.60 -0.84
N GLU A 187 -17.10 19.40 0.18
CA GLU A 187 -17.95 20.58 0.02
C GLU A 187 -17.32 21.62 -0.92
N TYR A 188 -16.02 21.86 -0.80
CA TYR A 188 -15.29 22.74 -1.71
C TYR A 188 -15.38 22.25 -3.16
N VAL A 189 -15.08 20.97 -3.40
CA VAL A 189 -15.09 20.38 -4.75
C VAL A 189 -16.50 20.24 -5.32
N ALA A 190 -17.52 20.02 -4.47
CA ALA A 190 -18.92 19.95 -4.89
C ALA A 190 -19.47 21.33 -5.31
N ASN A 191 -19.02 22.40 -4.64
CA ASN A 191 -19.38 23.78 -4.98
C ASN A 191 -18.55 24.36 -6.13
N ASP A 192 -17.34 23.85 -6.35
CA ASP A 192 -16.53 24.15 -7.52
C ASP A 192 -17.20 23.56 -8.78
N LYS A 193 -16.86 24.09 -9.97
CA LYS A 193 -17.44 23.72 -11.28
C LYS A 193 -17.08 22.29 -11.72
N THR A 194 -17.05 21.32 -10.82
CA THR A 194 -16.73 19.91 -11.04
C THR A 194 -17.66 19.26 -12.06
N ALA A 195 -18.95 19.61 -12.06
CA ALA A 195 -19.89 19.14 -13.08
C ALA A 195 -19.53 19.64 -14.50
N LEU A 196 -19.10 20.91 -14.62
CA LEU A 196 -18.62 21.46 -15.89
C LEU A 196 -17.32 20.77 -16.31
N ASN A 197 -16.36 20.63 -15.39
CA ASN A 197 -15.08 19.98 -15.67
C ASN A 197 -15.26 18.53 -16.10
N TRP A 198 -16.14 17.77 -15.44
CA TRP A 198 -16.47 16.41 -15.85
C TRP A 198 -17.09 16.38 -17.26
N THR A 199 -17.98 17.33 -17.56
CA THR A 199 -18.60 17.39 -18.89
C THR A 199 -17.56 17.73 -19.96
N MET A 200 -16.59 18.61 -19.66
CA MET A 200 -15.47 18.95 -20.54
C MET A 200 -14.50 17.78 -20.73
N ASP A 201 -14.14 17.07 -19.67
CA ASP A 201 -13.27 15.88 -19.75
C ASP A 201 -13.96 14.77 -20.55
N LYS A 202 -15.27 14.59 -20.34
CA LYS A 202 -16.09 13.67 -21.12
C LYS A 202 -16.05 14.07 -22.60
N THR A 203 -16.40 15.31 -22.96
CA THR A 203 -16.40 15.74 -24.37
C THR A 203 -15.02 15.67 -25.01
N ALA A 204 -13.94 15.93 -24.28
CA ALA A 204 -12.58 15.74 -24.77
C ALA A 204 -12.31 14.27 -25.14
N LEU A 205 -12.73 13.32 -24.28
CA LEU A 205 -12.63 11.88 -24.56
C LEU A 205 -13.46 11.49 -25.78
N TRP A 206 -14.71 11.97 -25.91
CA TRP A 206 -15.52 11.72 -27.11
C TRP A 206 -14.88 12.30 -28.38
N LEU A 207 -14.26 13.48 -28.28
CA LEU A 207 -13.59 14.12 -29.40
C LEU A 207 -12.35 13.34 -29.83
N GLU A 208 -11.57 12.80 -28.89
CA GLU A 208 -10.42 11.92 -29.20
C GLU A 208 -10.85 10.67 -29.99
N PHE A 209 -11.98 10.06 -29.62
CA PHE A 209 -12.54 8.95 -30.37
C PHE A 209 -13.11 9.38 -31.73
N ALA A 210 -13.62 10.61 -31.86
CA ALA A 210 -14.23 11.10 -33.09
C ALA A 210 -13.23 11.63 -34.14
N GLN A 211 -12.09 12.18 -33.72
CA GLN A 211 -11.07 12.77 -34.60
C GLN A 211 -10.08 11.74 -35.17
N LYS A 212 -10.09 10.51 -34.67
CA LYS A 212 -9.16 9.47 -35.10
C LYS A 212 -9.75 8.78 -36.33
N ASP A 213 -9.32 9.23 -37.51
CA ASP A 213 -9.81 8.78 -38.82
C ASP A 213 -9.47 7.31 -39.16
N ASP A 214 -8.59 6.66 -38.39
CA ASP A 214 -8.21 5.26 -38.58
C ASP A 214 -9.18 4.29 -37.90
N TYR A 215 -9.31 3.08 -38.46
CA TYR A 215 -9.96 1.95 -37.79
C TYR A 215 -9.33 1.75 -36.41
N ILE A 216 -10.04 2.05 -35.32
CA ILE A 216 -9.55 1.77 -33.96
C ILE A 216 -10.07 0.39 -33.57
N LEU A 217 -9.29 -0.67 -33.82
CA LEU A 217 -9.64 -1.96 -33.26
C LEU A 217 -9.36 -1.93 -31.75
N PRO A 218 -10.29 -2.38 -30.87
CA PRO A 218 -10.03 -2.43 -29.44
C PRO A 218 -8.95 -3.47 -29.11
N PRO A 219 -8.18 -3.33 -28.02
CA PRO A 219 -7.37 -4.43 -27.51
C PRO A 219 -8.24 -5.69 -27.33
N PRO A 220 -7.81 -6.90 -27.75
CA PRO A 220 -6.46 -7.30 -28.18
C PRO A 220 -6.16 -7.09 -29.68
N TYR A 221 -7.15 -6.68 -30.46
CA TYR A 221 -7.08 -6.67 -31.92
C TYR A 221 -6.15 -5.57 -32.48
N CYS A 222 -5.68 -4.62 -31.66
CA CYS A 222 -4.60 -3.69 -32.03
C CYS A 222 -3.33 -4.41 -32.51
N ILE A 223 -3.03 -5.60 -31.98
CA ILE A 223 -1.83 -6.36 -32.36
C ILE A 223 -1.90 -6.77 -33.84
N LEU A 224 -3.09 -7.16 -34.32
CA LEU A 224 -3.30 -7.52 -35.72
C LEU A 224 -3.05 -6.33 -36.65
N GLN A 225 -3.43 -5.12 -36.24
CA GLN A 225 -3.14 -3.92 -37.03
C GLN A 225 -1.65 -3.65 -37.19
N ILE A 226 -0.87 -3.80 -36.11
CA ILE A 226 0.58 -3.63 -36.16
C ILE A 226 1.20 -4.65 -37.12
N VAL A 227 0.76 -5.91 -37.06
CA VAL A 227 1.23 -6.97 -37.96
C VAL A 227 0.89 -6.66 -39.41
N ILE A 228 -0.35 -6.25 -39.70
CA ILE A 228 -0.80 -5.88 -41.05
C ILE A 228 0.00 -4.68 -41.57
N TYR A 229 0.17 -3.65 -40.76
CA TYR A 229 0.92 -2.45 -41.11
C TYR A 229 2.39 -2.75 -41.41
N VAL A 230 3.05 -3.57 -40.59
CA VAL A 230 4.45 -3.98 -40.82
C VAL A 230 4.57 -4.83 -42.10
N CYS A 231 3.63 -5.75 -42.35
CA CYS A 231 3.59 -6.55 -43.57
C CYS A 231 3.39 -5.70 -44.84
N ASP A 232 2.58 -4.64 -44.78
CA ASP A 232 2.31 -3.77 -45.92
C ASP A 232 3.50 -2.85 -46.22
N ARG A 233 4.27 -2.47 -45.20
CA ARG A 233 5.49 -1.66 -45.34
C ARG A 233 6.75 -2.45 -45.77
N LEU A 234 6.69 -3.78 -45.72
CA LEU A 234 7.78 -4.68 -46.14
C LEU A 234 7.66 -5.12 -47.62
N LYS A 235 6.58 -4.74 -48.31
CA LYS A 235 6.43 -4.85 -49.77
C LYS A 235 6.97 -3.61 -50.47
#